data_AF-A0A961XRL4-F1
#
_entry.id   AF-A0A961XRL4-F1
#
_cell.length_a   1.000
_cell.length_b   1.000
_cell.length_c   1.000
_cell.angle_alpha   90.00
_cell.angle_beta   90.00
_cell.angle_gamma   90.00
#
_symmetry.space_group_name_H-M   'P 1'
#
loop_
_entity.id
_entity.type
_entity.pdbx_description
1 polymer ?
#
loop_
_entity_poly.entity_id
_entity_poly.type
_entity_poly.pdbx_seq_one_letter_code
_entity_poly.pdbx_strand_id
1 'polypeptide(L)'
;MNQIEPNLLKYIWRNSKRDQLWMLVVILLSMPTYFLSLDLPKRIVNGPIQGRGFENPDDTAFFLTTYLPVPEWMTGGPIVIFPGFELDRVAFLMALSVTFLGLVAANGLFKLYINTFKGRMGERLLRRLRFELFDRVMRYPLSRFRRTKASEISSMIKDEVEPMGNFIGDAFTQPLFLGGQAITGLAFIFIQNVMLGFVTLVVVLFQAWLVPRLRRRLIVLGKQRQIEARQLAGRLGEVVEGIQDAHVNDTTNLERADISGILG
;
A
#
# COMPACT_ATOMS: atom_id res chain seq x y z
N MET A 1 1.05 14.64 33.07
CA MET A 1 1.73 15.20 31.87
C MET A 1 1.83 14.07 30.85
N ASN A 2 0.93 14.00 29.87
CA ASN A 2 0.97 12.91 28.89
C ASN A 2 2.17 13.13 27.97
N GLN A 3 3.23 12.34 28.15
CA GLN A 3 4.38 12.32 27.26
C GLN A 3 3.90 11.87 25.88
N ILE A 4 4.34 12.56 24.83
CA ILE A 4 4.22 12.06 23.45
C ILE A 4 4.92 10.70 23.44
N GLU A 5 4.23 9.65 22.99
CA GLU A 5 4.81 8.31 22.99
C GLU A 5 6.05 8.32 22.08
N PRO A 6 7.22 7.86 22.56
CA PRO A 6 8.46 7.91 21.78
C PRO A 6 8.43 6.96 20.57
N ASN A 7 7.48 6.02 20.54
CA ASN A 7 7.32 5.07 19.46
C ASN A 7 6.13 5.45 18.58
N LEU A 8 6.43 5.90 17.36
CA LEU A 8 5.44 6.28 16.34
C LEU A 8 4.43 5.17 16.06
N LEU A 9 4.85 3.90 16.00
CA LEU A 9 3.94 2.77 15.73
C LEU A 9 2.92 2.60 16.84
N LYS A 10 3.34 2.79 18.09
CA LYS A 10 2.46 2.72 19.26
C LYS A 10 1.48 3.91 19.26
N TYR A 11 1.96 5.10 18.92
CA TYR A 11 1.13 6.29 18.77
C TYR A 11 0.06 6.10 17.70
N ILE A 12 0.43 5.56 16.54
CA ILE A 12 -0.49 5.22 15.46
C ILE A 12 -1.57 4.28 15.99
N TRP A 13 -1.16 3.12 16.52
CA TRP A 13 -2.09 2.10 17.01
C TRP A 13 -3.06 2.65 18.05
N ARG A 14 -2.57 3.40 19.03
CA ARG A 14 -3.39 3.96 20.11
C ARG A 14 -4.46 4.91 19.57
N ASN A 15 -4.12 5.70 18.56
CA ASN A 15 -5.01 6.73 18.01
C ASN A 15 -5.84 6.26 16.80
N SER A 16 -5.55 5.11 16.18
CA SER A 16 -6.25 4.64 14.97
C SER A 16 -6.66 3.17 14.97
N LYS A 17 -6.53 2.43 16.08
CA LYS A 17 -6.90 0.99 16.17
C LYS A 17 -8.24 0.63 15.56
N ARG A 18 -9.28 1.49 15.71
CA ARG A 18 -10.62 1.23 15.15
C ARG A 18 -10.62 1.28 13.63
N ASP A 19 -9.97 2.29 13.06
CA ASP A 19 -9.81 2.46 11.62
C ASP A 19 -8.95 1.33 11.03
N GLN A 20 -7.91 0.90 11.74
CA GLN A 20 -7.02 -0.18 11.32
C GLN A 20 -7.71 -1.55 11.33
N LEU A 21 -8.49 -1.85 12.38
CA LEU A 21 -9.29 -3.07 12.44
C LEU A 21 -10.35 -3.09 11.32
N TRP A 22 -11.01 -1.97 11.05
CA TRP A 22 -11.94 -1.86 9.93
C TRP A 22 -11.25 -2.11 8.58
N MET A 23 -10.09 -1.50 8.35
CA MET A 23 -9.30 -1.77 7.13
C MET A 23 -8.91 -3.25 7.02
N LEU A 24 -8.52 -3.89 8.12
CA LEU A 24 -8.20 -5.31 8.13
C LEU A 24 -9.42 -6.15 7.70
N VAL A 25 -10.61 -5.85 8.22
CA VAL A 25 -11.85 -6.53 7.80
C VAL A 25 -12.11 -6.33 6.31
N VAL A 26 -12.00 -5.09 5.81
CA VAL A 26 -12.21 -4.79 4.38
C VAL A 26 -11.18 -5.49 3.50
N ILE A 27 -9.92 -5.54 3.92
CA ILE A 27 -8.85 -6.26 3.22
C ILE A 27 -9.18 -7.75 3.17
N LEU A 28 -9.54 -8.37 4.30
CA LEU A 28 -9.90 -9.78 4.34
C LEU A 28 -11.13 -10.07 3.48
N LEU A 29 -12.14 -9.20 3.50
CA LEU A 29 -13.32 -9.31 2.65
C LEU A 29 -13.01 -9.19 1.16
N SER A 30 -11.95 -8.46 0.80
CA SER A 30 -11.49 -8.36 -0.59
C SER A 30 -10.74 -9.61 -1.09
N MET A 31 -10.19 -10.43 -0.20
CA MET A 31 -9.37 -11.60 -0.59
C MET A 31 -10.16 -12.67 -1.37
N PRO A 32 -11.40 -13.05 -1.00
CA PRO A 32 -12.22 -13.95 -1.82
C PRO A 32 -12.46 -13.42 -3.23
N THR A 33 -12.79 -12.13 -3.37
CA THR A 33 -12.99 -11.49 -4.68
C THR A 33 -11.70 -11.51 -5.50
N TYR A 34 -10.55 -11.29 -4.87
CA TYR A 34 -9.24 -11.39 -5.51
C TYR A 34 -8.94 -12.81 -5.97
N PHE A 35 -9.16 -13.82 -5.11
CA PHE A 35 -8.98 -15.24 -5.43
C PHE A 35 -9.83 -15.67 -6.63
N LEU A 36 -11.12 -15.33 -6.64
CA LEU A 36 -12.03 -15.66 -7.75
C LEU A 36 -11.58 -15.01 -9.07
N SER A 37 -11.04 -13.79 -9.00
CA SER A 37 -10.47 -13.10 -10.16
C SER A 37 -9.21 -13.77 -10.71
N LEU A 38 -8.46 -14.52 -9.90
CA LEU A 38 -7.32 -15.33 -10.36
C LEU A 38 -7.77 -16.62 -11.04
N ASP A 39 -8.86 -17.23 -10.57
CA ASP A 39 -9.36 -18.51 -11.07
C ASP A 39 -10.11 -18.39 -12.40
N LEU A 40 -10.85 -17.29 -12.60
CA LEU A 40 -11.67 -17.08 -13.79
C LEU A 40 -10.90 -17.10 -15.13
N PRO A 41 -9.76 -16.41 -15.28
CA PRO A 41 -8.95 -16.51 -16.50
C PRO A 41 -8.55 -17.95 -16.83
N LYS A 42 -8.21 -18.74 -15.81
CA LYS A 42 -7.91 -20.17 -15.99
C LYS A 42 -9.14 -20.92 -16.52
N ARG A 43 -10.32 -20.69 -15.95
CA ARG A 43 -11.57 -21.35 -16.41
C ARG A 43 -11.92 -20.96 -17.85
N ILE A 44 -11.75 -19.69 -18.21
CA ILE A 44 -11.97 -19.17 -19.57
C ILE A 44 -11.04 -19.88 -20.57
N VAL A 45 -9.74 -19.98 -20.25
CA VAL A 45 -8.75 -20.59 -21.15
C VAL A 45 -8.92 -22.11 -21.22
N ASN A 46 -9.05 -22.79 -20.07
CA ASN A 46 -9.02 -24.25 -20.01
C ASN A 46 -10.35 -24.93 -20.37
N GLY A 47 -11.45 -24.19 -20.37
CA GLY A 47 -12.75 -24.69 -20.80
C GLY A 47 -13.07 -24.24 -22.22
N PRO A 48 -13.82 -23.14 -22.40
CA PRO A 48 -14.39 -22.81 -23.71
C PRO A 48 -13.36 -22.48 -24.79
N ILE A 49 -12.22 -21.85 -24.46
CA ILE A 49 -11.20 -21.54 -25.47
C ILE A 49 -10.56 -22.83 -25.99
N GLN A 50 -10.19 -23.75 -25.10
CA GLN A 50 -9.64 -25.06 -25.45
C GLN A 50 -10.70 -26.05 -25.98
N GLY A 51 -11.99 -25.71 -25.92
CA GLY A 51 -13.10 -26.57 -26.40
C GLY A 51 -13.45 -27.72 -25.46
N ARG A 52 -12.87 -27.78 -24.25
CA ARG A 52 -13.21 -28.83 -23.28
C ARG A 52 -14.63 -28.62 -22.75
N GLY A 53 -15.47 -29.64 -22.88
CA GLY A 53 -16.90 -29.58 -22.53
C GLY A 53 -17.80 -29.02 -23.64
N PHE A 54 -17.25 -28.79 -24.83
CA PHE A 54 -17.95 -28.36 -26.04
C PHE A 54 -17.41 -29.13 -27.26
N GLU A 55 -17.33 -30.45 -27.16
CA GLU A 55 -16.72 -31.32 -28.17
C GLU A 55 -17.67 -31.54 -29.35
N ASN A 56 -18.98 -31.53 -29.09
CA ASN A 56 -20.02 -31.54 -30.12
C ASN A 56 -20.62 -30.14 -30.32
N PRO A 57 -21.16 -29.83 -31.52
CA PRO A 57 -21.80 -28.54 -31.82
C PRO A 57 -23.02 -28.21 -30.95
N ASP A 58 -23.68 -29.22 -30.37
CA ASP A 58 -24.89 -29.07 -29.53
C ASP A 58 -24.59 -29.13 -28.02
N ASP A 59 -23.31 -29.23 -27.64
CA ASP A 59 -22.93 -29.30 -26.23
C ASP A 59 -23.19 -27.96 -25.54
N THR A 60 -23.96 -27.99 -24.44
CA THR A 60 -24.19 -26.83 -23.59
C THR A 60 -23.52 -27.04 -22.22
N ALA A 61 -23.03 -25.95 -21.64
CA ALA A 61 -22.49 -25.98 -20.28
C ALA A 61 -23.35 -25.12 -19.36
N PHE A 62 -23.55 -25.59 -18.13
CA PHE A 62 -24.28 -24.86 -17.11
C PHE A 62 -23.41 -23.75 -16.51
N PHE A 63 -23.85 -22.51 -16.69
CA PHE A 63 -23.25 -21.34 -16.08
C PHE A 63 -23.92 -21.03 -14.73
N LEU A 64 -23.15 -20.61 -13.73
CA LEU A 64 -23.62 -20.20 -12.40
C LEU A 64 -24.29 -21.32 -11.56
N THR A 65 -24.01 -22.60 -11.83
CA THR A 65 -24.55 -23.69 -11.01
C THR A 65 -24.05 -23.56 -9.57
N THR A 66 -24.96 -23.29 -8.64
CA THR A 66 -24.69 -23.26 -7.21
C THR A 66 -25.24 -24.52 -6.58
N TYR A 67 -24.33 -25.41 -6.21
CA TYR A 67 -24.66 -26.59 -5.40
C TYR A 67 -24.29 -26.32 -3.95
N LEU A 68 -25.18 -26.67 -3.03
CA LEU A 68 -24.82 -26.76 -1.62
C LEU A 68 -24.12 -28.11 -1.43
N PRO A 69 -22.85 -28.15 -1.00
CA PRO A 69 -22.20 -29.41 -0.67
C PRO A 69 -22.77 -29.89 0.68
N VAL A 70 -23.95 -30.50 0.64
CA VAL A 70 -24.53 -31.23 1.76
C VAL A 70 -23.94 -32.64 1.74
N PRO A 71 -23.51 -33.17 2.91
CA PRO A 71 -23.05 -34.54 3.00
C PRO A 71 -24.09 -35.53 2.46
N GLU A 72 -23.66 -36.53 1.70
CA GLU A 72 -24.54 -37.48 1.00
C GLU A 72 -25.55 -38.17 1.92
N TRP A 73 -25.22 -38.34 3.21
CA TRP A 73 -26.08 -38.94 4.23
C TRP A 73 -27.32 -38.11 4.59
N MET A 74 -27.36 -36.82 4.26
CA MET A 74 -28.48 -35.94 4.56
C MET A 74 -29.52 -35.86 3.43
N THR A 75 -29.10 -35.91 2.16
CA THR A 75 -29.97 -35.56 1.02
C THR A 75 -29.84 -36.48 -0.20
N GLY A 76 -28.99 -37.52 -0.15
CA GLY A 76 -28.81 -38.47 -1.26
C GLY A 76 -28.15 -37.86 -2.51
N GLY A 77 -27.64 -36.63 -2.41
CA GLY A 77 -27.01 -35.87 -3.47
C GLY A 77 -26.92 -34.38 -3.11
N PRO A 78 -26.07 -33.60 -3.79
CA PRO A 78 -25.97 -32.16 -3.54
C PRO A 78 -27.28 -31.46 -3.92
N ILE A 79 -27.87 -30.70 -3.00
CA ILE A 79 -29.03 -29.87 -3.31
C ILE A 79 -28.58 -28.76 -4.25
N VAL A 80 -29.08 -28.79 -5.49
CA VAL A 80 -28.89 -27.76 -6.50
C VAL A 80 -29.80 -26.59 -6.12
N ILE A 81 -29.21 -25.50 -5.61
CA ILE A 81 -29.95 -24.27 -5.25
C ILE A 81 -30.31 -23.48 -6.51
N PHE A 82 -29.42 -23.51 -7.51
CA PHE A 82 -29.65 -22.91 -8.82
C PHE A 82 -29.11 -23.85 -9.91
N PRO A 83 -29.95 -24.36 -10.83
CA PRO A 83 -29.53 -25.29 -11.87
C PRO A 83 -28.52 -24.68 -12.85
N GLY A 84 -28.49 -23.34 -12.92
CA GLY A 84 -27.64 -22.60 -13.85
C GLY A 84 -28.36 -22.33 -15.17
N PHE A 85 -27.69 -21.60 -16.05
CA PHE A 85 -28.16 -21.37 -17.41
C PHE A 85 -27.38 -22.28 -18.36
N GLU A 86 -28.08 -23.08 -19.16
CA GLU A 86 -27.48 -23.80 -20.28
C GLU A 86 -27.05 -22.79 -21.33
N LEU A 87 -25.75 -22.68 -21.53
CA LEU A 87 -25.18 -21.76 -22.50
C LEU A 87 -24.35 -22.54 -23.50
N ASP A 88 -24.55 -22.21 -24.77
CA ASP A 88 -23.65 -22.58 -25.85
C ASP A 88 -22.26 -21.93 -25.62
N ARG A 89 -21.22 -22.48 -26.26
CA ARG A 89 -19.81 -22.13 -26.06
C ARG A 89 -19.54 -20.63 -26.10
N VAL A 90 -20.11 -19.93 -27.09
CA VAL A 90 -19.93 -18.48 -27.26
C VAL A 90 -20.64 -17.72 -26.14
N ALA A 91 -21.86 -18.11 -25.80
CA ALA A 91 -22.63 -17.48 -24.73
C ALA A 91 -21.98 -17.72 -23.35
N PHE A 92 -21.45 -18.91 -23.11
CA PHE A 92 -20.72 -19.27 -21.89
C PHE A 92 -19.39 -18.48 -21.76
N LEU A 93 -18.66 -18.29 -22.87
CA LEU A 93 -17.50 -17.40 -22.92
C LEU A 93 -17.84 -15.96 -22.54
N MET A 94 -18.92 -15.44 -23.11
CA MET A 94 -19.39 -14.09 -22.82
C MET A 94 -19.79 -13.95 -21.36
N ALA A 95 -20.50 -14.94 -20.80
CA ALA A 95 -20.92 -14.95 -19.40
C ALA A 95 -19.72 -14.99 -18.44
N LEU A 96 -18.71 -15.83 -18.70
CA LEU A 96 -17.48 -15.85 -17.91
C LEU A 96 -16.68 -14.55 -18.04
N SER A 97 -16.61 -13.97 -19.23
CA SER A 97 -15.89 -12.71 -19.48
C SER A 97 -16.53 -11.53 -18.78
N VAL A 98 -17.86 -11.41 -18.82
CA VAL A 98 -18.62 -10.38 -18.07
C VAL A 98 -18.45 -10.57 -16.57
N THR A 99 -18.48 -11.81 -16.08
CA THR A 99 -18.25 -12.12 -14.66
C THR A 99 -16.84 -11.75 -14.23
N PHE A 100 -15.84 -12.07 -15.06
CA PHE A 100 -14.45 -11.67 -14.83
C PHE A 100 -14.31 -10.15 -14.79
N LEU A 101 -14.91 -9.44 -15.74
CA LEU A 101 -14.93 -7.97 -15.74
C LEU A 101 -15.58 -7.41 -14.45
N GLY A 102 -16.70 -7.99 -14.02
CA GLY A 102 -17.38 -7.62 -12.78
C GLY A 102 -16.51 -7.83 -11.54
N LEU A 103 -15.78 -8.95 -11.46
CA LEU A 103 -14.85 -9.23 -10.36
C LEU A 103 -13.60 -8.35 -10.39
N VAL A 104 -13.06 -8.04 -11.58
CA VAL A 104 -11.97 -7.08 -11.73
C VAL A 104 -12.41 -5.69 -11.30
N ALA A 105 -13.62 -5.26 -11.69
CA ALA A 105 -14.20 -4.00 -11.24
C ALA A 105 -14.40 -3.97 -9.72
N ALA A 106 -14.94 -5.04 -9.13
CA ALA A 106 -15.11 -5.16 -7.68
C ALA A 106 -13.76 -5.09 -6.94
N ASN A 107 -12.73 -5.80 -7.42
CA ASN A 107 -11.37 -5.69 -6.88
C ASN A 107 -10.81 -4.25 -7.02
N GLY A 108 -11.09 -3.58 -8.14
CA GLY A 108 -10.76 -2.18 -8.37
C GLY A 108 -11.43 -1.25 -7.35
N LEU A 109 -12.72 -1.48 -7.04
CA LEU A 109 -13.47 -0.72 -6.04
C LEU A 109 -12.92 -0.95 -4.62
N PHE A 110 -12.61 -2.19 -4.24
CA PHE A 110 -11.95 -2.47 -2.97
C PHE A 110 -10.59 -1.76 -2.88
N LYS A 111 -9.78 -1.83 -3.95
CA LYS A 111 -8.49 -1.16 -4.01
C LYS A 111 -8.64 0.36 -3.90
N LEU A 112 -9.63 0.96 -4.57
CA LEU A 112 -9.93 2.38 -4.48
C LEU A 112 -10.32 2.74 -3.04
N TYR A 113 -11.28 2.02 -2.46
CA TYR A 113 -11.77 2.24 -1.11
C TYR A 113 -10.63 2.14 -0.08
N ILE A 114 -9.84 1.06 -0.11
CA ILE A 114 -8.72 0.84 0.82
C ILE A 114 -7.71 1.99 0.70
N ASN A 115 -7.29 2.36 -0.51
CA ASN A 115 -6.31 3.43 -0.70
C ASN A 115 -6.84 4.81 -0.28
N THR A 116 -8.11 5.13 -0.57
CA THR A 116 -8.72 6.39 -0.15
C THR A 116 -8.89 6.45 1.37
N PHE A 117 -9.38 5.38 2.00
CA PHE A 117 -9.55 5.32 3.45
C PHE A 117 -8.21 5.43 4.18
N LYS A 118 -7.20 4.71 3.67
CA LYS A 118 -5.81 4.79 4.12
C LYS A 118 -5.28 6.23 4.09
N GLY A 119 -5.49 6.96 2.99
CA GLY A 119 -5.10 8.38 2.86
C GLY A 119 -5.82 9.29 3.86
N ARG A 120 -7.15 9.15 4.00
CA ARG A 120 -7.93 9.93 4.99
C ARG A 120 -7.49 9.65 6.42
N MET A 121 -7.17 8.40 6.76
CA MET A 121 -6.66 8.03 8.08
C MET A 121 -5.29 8.70 8.34
N GLY A 122 -4.37 8.65 7.36
CA GLY A 122 -3.08 9.33 7.42
C GLY A 122 -3.22 10.83 7.71
N GLU A 123 -4.08 11.52 6.96
CA GLU A 123 -4.35 12.96 7.14
C GLU A 123 -4.96 13.30 8.51
N ARG A 124 -5.90 12.48 9.00
CA ARG A 124 -6.49 12.69 10.34
C ARG A 124 -5.45 12.60 11.44
N LEU A 125 -4.55 11.62 11.34
CA LEU A 125 -3.48 11.42 12.32
C LEU A 125 -2.39 12.47 12.20
N LEU A 126 -2.09 12.92 10.97
CA LEU A 126 -1.18 14.04 10.71
C LEU A 126 -1.70 15.34 11.33
N ARG A 127 -2.99 15.65 11.13
CA ARG A 127 -3.64 16.82 11.74
C ARG A 127 -3.57 16.77 13.26
N ARG A 128 -3.82 15.60 13.86
CA ARG A 128 -3.70 15.39 15.31
C ARG A 128 -2.26 15.62 15.79
N LEU A 129 -1.28 15.04 15.10
CA LEU A 129 0.14 15.18 15.45
C LEU A 129 0.58 16.64 15.40
N ARG A 130 0.19 17.39 14.35
CA ARG A 130 0.44 18.83 14.24
C ARG A 130 -0.16 19.62 15.40
N PHE A 131 -1.39 19.29 15.82
CA PHE A 131 -2.04 19.93 16.96
C PHE A 131 -1.35 19.61 18.30
N GLU A 132 -0.96 18.36 18.52
CA GLU A 132 -0.23 17.95 19.73
C GLU A 132 1.13 18.63 19.84
N LEU A 133 1.85 18.77 18.72
CA LEU A 133 3.11 19.52 18.68
C LEU A 133 2.90 21.02 18.96
N PHE A 134 1.85 21.62 18.38
CA PHE A 134 1.51 23.02 18.63
C PHE A 134 1.17 23.27 20.12
N ASP A 135 0.29 22.47 20.73
CA ASP A 135 -0.05 22.58 22.15
C ASP A 135 1.19 22.38 23.04
N ARG A 136 2.10 21.49 22.63
CA ARG A 136 3.36 21.27 23.35
C ARG A 136 4.27 22.50 23.29
N VAL A 137 4.41 23.12 22.13
CA VAL A 137 5.19 24.35 21.93
C VAL A 137 4.61 25.48 22.80
N MET A 138 3.28 25.65 22.83
CA MET A 138 2.63 26.69 23.63
C MET A 138 2.79 26.52 25.15
N ARG A 139 3.00 25.28 25.63
CA ARG A 139 3.18 24.97 27.06
C ARG A 139 4.64 24.88 27.49
N TYR A 140 5.59 25.15 26.60
CA TYR A 140 7.00 24.96 26.87
C TYR A 140 7.59 26.12 27.71
N PRO A 141 8.36 25.85 28.78
CA PRO A 141 8.93 26.91 29.61
C PRO A 141 9.96 27.75 28.84
N LEU A 142 9.85 29.08 28.96
CA LEU A 142 10.61 30.11 28.23
C LEU A 142 12.14 29.95 28.28
N SER A 143 12.67 29.32 29.33
CA SER A 143 14.11 29.13 29.55
C SER A 143 14.79 28.24 28.50
N ARG A 144 14.05 27.34 27.85
CA ARG A 144 14.57 26.48 26.75
C ARG A 144 14.19 26.99 25.36
N PHE A 145 13.13 27.80 25.28
CA PHE A 145 12.63 28.42 24.05
C PHE A 145 13.64 29.40 23.42
N ARG A 146 14.47 30.05 24.24
CA ARG A 146 15.54 30.96 23.79
C ARG A 146 16.66 30.28 22.99
N ARG A 147 16.74 28.94 22.98
CA ARG A 147 17.81 28.18 22.31
C ARG A 147 17.39 27.57 20.97
N THR A 148 16.11 27.62 20.62
CA THR A 148 15.56 27.02 19.40
C THR A 148 15.00 28.13 18.53
N LYS A 149 15.42 28.20 17.25
CA LYS A 149 14.94 29.25 16.35
C LYS A 149 13.46 29.04 16.03
N ALA A 150 12.68 30.11 15.89
CA ALA A 150 11.26 30.01 15.56
C ALA A 150 11.02 29.28 14.21
N SER A 151 11.93 29.47 13.25
CA SER A 151 11.94 28.78 11.96
C SER A 151 12.12 27.27 12.09
N GLU A 152 12.91 26.81 13.06
CA GLU A 152 13.14 25.38 13.35
C GLU A 152 11.89 24.71 13.92
N ILE A 153 11.13 25.40 14.78
CA ILE A 153 9.86 24.90 15.30
C ILE A 153 8.81 24.82 14.19
N SER A 154 8.75 25.83 13.32
CA SER A 154 7.83 25.87 12.18
C SER A 154 8.12 24.74 11.17
N SER A 155 9.38 24.54 10.80
CA SER A 155 9.79 23.46 9.89
C SER A 155 9.59 22.07 10.48
N MET A 156 9.76 21.88 11.79
CA MET A 156 9.40 20.61 12.45
C MET A 156 7.91 20.29 12.31
N ILE A 157 7.01 21.25 12.59
CA ILE A 157 5.56 21.02 12.53
C ILE A 157 5.08 20.79 11.08
N LYS A 158 5.73 21.42 10.11
CA LYS A 158 5.35 21.34 8.69
C LYS A 158 6.08 20.22 7.96
N ASP A 159 7.39 20.33 7.84
CA ASP A 159 8.24 19.58 6.90
C ASP A 159 8.70 18.23 7.47
N GLU A 160 8.94 18.12 8.78
CA GLU A 160 9.36 16.84 9.38
C GLU A 160 8.17 15.89 9.63
N VAL A 161 7.01 16.47 9.90
CA VAL A 161 5.78 15.73 10.26
C VAL A 161 5.00 15.27 9.02
N GLU A 162 5.13 15.95 7.87
CA GLU A 162 4.46 15.57 6.62
C GLU A 162 4.83 14.15 6.13
N PRO A 163 6.12 13.76 6.04
CA PRO A 163 6.49 12.37 5.72
C PRO A 163 5.91 11.34 6.70
N MET A 164 5.73 11.74 7.97
CA MET A 164 5.13 10.87 8.97
C MET A 164 3.65 10.61 8.66
N GLY A 165 2.89 11.58 8.15
CA GLY A 165 1.50 11.40 7.74
C GLY A 165 1.32 10.29 6.71
N ASN A 166 2.19 10.27 5.70
CA ASN A 166 2.22 9.21 4.69
C ASN A 166 2.59 7.86 5.31
N PHE A 167 3.63 7.81 6.15
CA PHE A 167 4.02 6.57 6.83
C PHE A 167 2.92 6.02 7.74
N ILE A 168 2.19 6.90 8.44
CA ILE A 168 1.12 6.52 9.37
C ILE A 168 -0.02 5.78 8.64
N GLY A 169 -0.37 6.23 7.43
CA GLY A 169 -1.35 5.54 6.57
C GLY A 169 -0.82 4.20 6.07
N ASP A 170 0.48 4.12 5.76
CA ASP A 170 1.10 3.00 5.06
C ASP A 170 1.52 1.85 5.98
N ALA A 171 1.95 2.16 7.20
CA ALA A 171 2.71 1.27 8.08
C ALA A 171 2.05 -0.10 8.34
N PHE A 172 0.73 -0.14 8.49
CA PHE A 172 0.01 -1.39 8.78
C PHE A 172 -0.81 -1.89 7.59
N THR A 173 -1.48 -0.98 6.88
CA THR A 173 -2.39 -1.33 5.78
C THR A 173 -1.64 -1.93 4.60
N GLN A 174 -0.47 -1.38 4.26
CA GLN A 174 0.24 -1.79 3.06
C GLN A 174 0.89 -3.18 3.20
N PRO A 175 1.60 -3.51 4.29
CA PRO A 175 2.09 -4.87 4.50
C PRO A 175 0.96 -5.89 4.56
N LEU A 176 -0.17 -5.54 5.18
CA LEU A 176 -1.33 -6.43 5.27
C LEU A 176 -1.99 -6.68 3.92
N PHE A 177 -2.20 -5.62 3.12
CA PHE A 177 -2.81 -5.74 1.81
C PHE A 177 -1.92 -6.49 0.81
N LEU A 178 -0.65 -6.10 0.69
CA LEU A 178 0.31 -6.76 -0.21
C LEU A 178 0.65 -8.17 0.26
N GLY A 179 0.84 -8.36 1.57
CA GLY A 179 1.07 -9.67 2.16
C GLY A 179 -0.13 -10.59 1.97
N GLY A 180 -1.35 -10.08 2.19
CA GLY A 180 -2.59 -10.82 1.93
C GLY A 180 -2.73 -11.24 0.46
N GLN A 181 -2.41 -10.34 -0.48
CA GLN A 181 -2.38 -10.68 -1.91
C GLN A 181 -1.34 -11.74 -2.23
N ALA A 182 -0.12 -11.61 -1.69
CA ALA A 182 0.95 -12.58 -1.90
C ALA A 182 0.57 -13.97 -1.35
N ILE A 183 0.01 -14.03 -0.14
CA ILE A 183 -0.47 -15.28 0.47
C ILE A 183 -1.60 -15.88 -0.35
N THR A 184 -2.58 -15.08 -0.76
CA THR A 184 -3.71 -15.55 -1.57
C THR A 184 -3.24 -16.07 -2.93
N GLY A 185 -2.30 -15.37 -3.58
CA GLY A 185 -1.70 -15.79 -4.84
C GLY A 185 -0.86 -17.06 -4.70
N LEU A 186 -0.09 -17.18 -3.61
CA LEU A 186 0.68 -18.40 -3.32
C LEU A 186 -0.25 -19.59 -3.04
N ALA A 187 -1.29 -19.39 -2.21
CA ALA A 187 -2.31 -20.39 -1.93
C ALA A 187 -3.04 -20.82 -3.21
N PHE A 188 -3.38 -19.87 -4.08
CA PHE A 188 -3.93 -20.15 -5.39
C PHE A 188 -3.01 -21.07 -6.19
N ILE A 189 -1.72 -20.75 -6.32
CA ILE A 189 -0.77 -21.60 -7.06
C ILE A 189 -0.67 -23.01 -6.44
N PHE A 190 -0.60 -23.12 -5.10
CA PHE A 190 -0.56 -24.41 -4.41
C PHE A 190 -1.80 -25.27 -4.65
N ILE A 191 -2.99 -24.67 -4.60
CA ILE A 191 -4.26 -25.35 -4.90
C ILE A 191 -4.27 -25.86 -6.35
N GLN A 192 -3.67 -25.11 -7.28
CA GLN A 192 -3.64 -25.49 -8.69
C GLN A 192 -2.58 -26.56 -9.01
N ASN A 193 -1.39 -26.44 -8.44
CA ASN A 193 -0.30 -27.40 -8.62
C ASN A 193 0.73 -27.25 -7.50
N VAL A 194 0.90 -28.31 -6.70
CA VAL A 194 1.79 -28.31 -5.53
C VAL A 194 3.26 -28.12 -5.91
N MET A 195 3.73 -28.72 -7.01
CA MET A 195 5.11 -28.60 -7.47
C MET A 195 5.44 -27.17 -7.91
N LEU A 196 4.56 -26.53 -8.71
CA LEU A 196 4.70 -25.12 -9.07
C LEU A 196 4.64 -24.22 -7.84
N GLY A 197 3.80 -24.54 -6.85
CA GLY A 197 3.73 -23.84 -5.57
C GLY A 197 5.07 -23.83 -4.84
N PHE A 198 5.75 -24.98 -4.75
CA PHE A 198 7.09 -25.06 -4.15
C PHE A 198 8.14 -24.26 -4.93
N VAL A 199 8.14 -24.33 -6.27
CA VAL A 199 9.05 -23.53 -7.10
C VAL A 199 8.82 -22.04 -6.85
N THR A 200 7.58 -21.58 -6.86
CA THR A 200 7.23 -20.18 -6.57
C THR A 200 7.65 -19.79 -5.15
N LEU A 201 7.44 -20.65 -4.16
CA LEU A 201 7.85 -20.38 -2.78
C LEU A 201 9.35 -20.17 -2.66
N VAL A 202 10.17 -21.02 -3.28
CA VAL A 202 11.64 -20.88 -3.28
C VAL A 202 12.05 -19.54 -3.93
N VAL A 203 11.45 -19.18 -5.06
CA VAL A 203 11.73 -17.91 -5.73
C VAL A 203 11.35 -16.71 -4.85
N VAL A 204 10.17 -16.74 -4.22
CA VAL A 204 9.71 -15.66 -3.33
C VAL A 204 10.62 -15.53 -2.10
N LEU A 205 11.04 -16.64 -1.49
CA LEU A 205 11.97 -16.63 -0.36
C LEU A 205 13.34 -16.07 -0.76
N PHE A 206 13.85 -16.46 -1.92
CA PHE A 206 15.09 -15.92 -2.46
C PHE A 206 14.99 -14.41 -2.69
N GLN A 207 13.88 -13.93 -3.28
CA GLN A 207 13.62 -12.49 -3.46
C GLN A 207 13.52 -11.77 -2.11
N ALA A 208 12.83 -12.34 -1.13
CA ALA A 208 12.70 -11.76 0.21
C ALA A 208 14.06 -11.61 0.92
N TRP A 209 15.02 -12.49 0.64
CA TRP A 209 16.38 -12.39 1.15
C TRP A 209 17.26 -11.41 0.35
N LEU A 210 17.19 -11.46 -0.98
CA LEU A 210 18.05 -10.68 -1.87
C LEU A 210 17.68 -9.19 -1.90
N VAL A 211 16.38 -8.88 -2.00
CA VAL A 211 15.89 -7.50 -2.18
C VAL A 211 16.32 -6.55 -1.07
N PRO A 212 16.20 -6.90 0.24
CA PRO A 212 16.69 -6.03 1.31
C PRO A 212 18.19 -5.77 1.22
N ARG A 213 18.97 -6.79 0.82
CA ARG A 213 20.43 -6.69 0.73
C ARG A 213 20.86 -5.69 -0.34
N LEU A 214 20.20 -5.72 -1.50
CA LEU A 214 20.42 -4.76 -2.58
C LEU A 214 19.96 -3.34 -2.21
N ARG A 215 18.83 -3.22 -1.48
CA ARG A 215 18.29 -1.91 -1.08
C ARG A 215 19.10 -1.20 0.01
N ARG A 216 19.90 -1.90 0.82
CA ARG A 216 20.69 -1.27 1.90
C ARG A 216 21.57 -0.11 1.39
N ARG A 217 22.27 -0.31 0.28
CA ARG A 217 23.15 0.72 -0.30
C ARG A 217 22.35 1.93 -0.79
N LEU A 218 21.21 1.70 -1.44
CA LEU A 218 20.31 2.75 -1.90
C LEU A 218 19.75 3.58 -0.74
N ILE A 219 19.41 2.95 0.38
CA ILE A 219 18.91 3.65 1.57
C ILE A 219 20.00 4.56 2.17
N VAL A 220 21.25 4.07 2.26
CA VAL A 220 22.38 4.86 2.77
C VAL A 220 22.67 6.06 1.86
N LEU A 221 22.78 5.84 0.54
CA LEU A 221 22.99 6.92 -0.44
C LEU A 221 21.83 7.92 -0.45
N GLY A 222 20.59 7.45 -0.32
CA GLY A 222 19.41 8.31 -0.22
C GLY A 222 19.45 9.21 1.01
N LYS A 223 19.92 8.67 2.16
CA LYS A 223 20.11 9.46 3.38
C LYS A 223 21.21 10.51 3.23
N GLN A 224 22.32 10.17 2.58
CA GLN A 224 23.40 11.12 2.27
C GLN A 224 22.89 12.26 1.39
N ARG A 225 22.22 11.95 0.30
CA ARG A 225 21.59 12.93 -0.60
C ARG A 225 20.62 13.86 0.16
N GLN A 226 19.85 13.34 1.11
CA GLN A 226 18.94 14.16 1.91
C GLN A 226 19.69 15.15 2.82
N ILE A 227 20.83 14.74 3.38
CA ILE A 227 21.66 15.61 4.24
C ILE A 227 22.33 16.70 3.42
N GLU A 228 22.95 16.35 2.29
CA GLU A 228 23.57 17.31 1.35
C GLU A 228 22.54 18.33 0.85
N ALA A 229 21.34 17.88 0.47
CA ALA A 229 20.25 18.77 0.05
C ALA A 229 19.81 19.73 1.18
N ARG A 230 19.77 19.27 2.43
CA ARG A 230 19.46 20.13 3.59
C ARG A 230 20.57 21.15 3.84
N GLN A 231 21.83 20.77 3.72
CA GLN A 231 22.98 21.69 3.88
C GLN A 231 22.97 22.77 2.80
N LEU A 232 22.77 22.38 1.53
CA LEU A 232 22.64 23.31 0.41
C LEU A 232 21.48 24.29 0.62
N ALA A 233 20.30 23.79 1.01
CA ALA A 233 19.14 24.63 1.27
C ALA A 233 19.36 25.60 2.45
N GLY A 234 20.01 25.16 3.53
CA GLY A 234 20.38 26.02 4.66
C GLY A 234 21.32 27.14 4.24
N ARG A 235 22.37 26.81 3.48
CA ARG A 235 23.36 27.79 3.00
C ARG A 235 22.76 28.79 2.01
N LEU A 236 21.94 28.32 1.08
CA LEU A 236 21.18 29.20 0.18
C LEU A 236 20.28 30.16 0.96
N GLY A 237 19.64 29.68 2.03
CA GLY A 237 18.85 30.53 2.93
C GLY A 237 19.68 31.66 3.56
N GLU A 238 20.85 31.35 4.09
CA GLU A 238 21.77 32.34 4.67
C GLU A 238 22.23 33.38 3.65
N VAL A 239 22.63 32.95 2.44
CA VAL A 239 23.09 33.86 1.37
C VAL A 239 21.97 34.77 0.89
N VAL A 240 20.74 34.25 0.78
CA VAL A 240 19.57 35.04 0.38
C VAL A 240 19.18 36.06 1.47
N GLU A 241 19.28 35.68 2.74
CA GLU A 241 19.01 36.59 3.87
C GLU A 241 20.07 37.72 3.94
N GLY A 242 21.34 37.41 3.65
CA GLY A 242 22.46 38.35 3.60
C GLY A 242 22.72 38.99 2.22
N ILE A 243 21.78 38.89 1.27
CA ILE A 243 22.06 39.26 -0.13
C ILE A 243 22.41 40.74 -0.31
N GLN A 244 21.86 41.62 0.53
CA GLN A 244 22.21 43.04 0.53
C GLN A 244 23.67 43.25 0.95
N ASP A 245 24.11 42.58 2.01
CA ASP A 245 25.50 42.65 2.48
C ASP A 245 26.46 42.07 1.44
N ALA A 246 26.04 41.02 0.73
CA ALA A 246 26.82 40.41 -0.33
C ALA A 246 27.02 41.37 -1.51
N HIS A 247 25.97 42.10 -1.91
CA HIS A 247 26.05 43.11 -2.97
C HIS A 247 26.79 44.38 -2.54
N VAL A 248 26.61 44.86 -1.31
CA VAL A 248 27.27 46.07 -0.79
C VAL A 248 28.78 45.86 -0.66
N ASN A 249 29.22 44.67 -0.24
CA ASN A 249 30.63 44.35 -0.06
C ASN A 249 31.27 43.64 -1.27
N ASP A 250 30.54 43.53 -2.39
CA ASP A 250 30.97 42.84 -3.63
C ASP A 250 31.52 41.41 -3.42
N THR A 251 30.94 40.66 -2.47
CA THR A 251 31.38 39.30 -2.12
C THR A 251 30.69 38.20 -2.93
N THR A 252 29.95 38.56 -3.99
CA THR A 252 29.16 37.64 -4.81
C THR A 252 29.97 36.45 -5.35
N ASN A 253 31.23 36.67 -5.73
CA ASN A 253 32.10 35.60 -6.24
C ASN A 253 32.57 34.65 -5.13
N LEU A 254 32.72 35.15 -3.90
CA LEU A 254 33.07 34.34 -2.74
C LEU A 254 31.91 33.41 -2.36
N GLU A 255 30.68 33.93 -2.32
CA GLU A 255 29.49 33.11 -2.07
C GLU A 255 29.24 32.08 -3.18
N ARG A 256 29.53 32.42 -4.44
CA ARG A 256 29.49 31.46 -5.57
C ARG A 256 30.53 30.35 -5.44
N ALA A 257 31.75 30.68 -5.02
CA ALA A 257 32.81 29.69 -4.83
C ALA A 257 32.47 28.72 -3.69
N ASP A 258 31.88 29.23 -2.60
CA ASP A 258 31.43 28.42 -1.47
C ASP A 258 30.29 27.47 -1.84
N ILE A 259 29.26 27.96 -2.56
CA ILE A 259 28.17 27.11 -3.08
C ILE A 259 28.68 26.05 -4.07
N SER A 260 29.67 26.39 -4.90
CA SER A 260 30.27 25.44 -5.83
C SER A 260 30.89 24.24 -5.12
N GLY A 261 31.45 24.42 -3.91
CA GLY A 261 32.01 23.32 -3.12
C GLY A 261 30.96 22.35 -2.58
N ILE A 262 29.71 22.80 -2.42
CA ILE A 262 28.58 21.99 -1.93
C ILE A 262 27.87 21.25 -3.08
N LEU A 263 27.87 21.82 -4.29
CA LEU A 263 27.20 21.25 -5.45
C LEU A 263 27.93 20.05 -6.07
N GLY A 264 29.22 19.88 -5.76
CA GLY A 264 30.08 18.81 -6.30
C GLY A 264 30.66 19.16 -7.65
#